data_AF-A0ABD1UWM8-F1
#
_entry.id   AF-A0ABD1UWM8-F1
#
_cell.length_a   1.000
_cell.length_b   1.000
_cell.length_c   1.000
_cell.angle_alpha   90.00
_cell.angle_beta   90.00
_cell.angle_gamma   90.00
#
_symmetry.space_group_name_H-M   'P 1'
#
loop_
_entity.id
_entity.type
_entity.pdbx_description
1 polymer ?
#
loop_
_entity_poly.entity_id
_entity_poly.type
_entity_poly.pdbx_seq_one_letter_code
_entity_poly.pdbx_strand_id
1 'polypeptide(L)'
;MNQHCLFSSGLELANLLVNSDLLQRSWEEISEIHKQTSTSTTPYVSYKVYENRPKGTIIAFASSNRDTLSLVQTLGRDLVSSEELKGLFDLFGFVGTNANSSFSVHKEAVTVFWFLLNELTLLKAQYGNSSPLIITGHSLGGSIASLFTLWLLDDMPPNATKRPLCITFGSPLLGDKSFQQAVSERPTWNSSFLHVVSTQDPFPHLLIAPYNGVAAGSTSQTCPYEPFGTFLLCSESGCASFEEPESALELLKAMGSKFVRNQNPQNSLCFTDYWLAGIILQLTSIGVETQGDDGILNSLTTNTVARAKKFLIRKRNVFDPSKKLNDRKVDMAYLEWYKKVAEDEGGYYDSYKNGQSGSRDKIKSREEIIKRHRILTQYWKRTVSGVQKMPQKVGASLRRRWLYAGTNYRRMVEPLDIADYYRKGHRDYIIQGRSKHYILLEQWFNDAKPFQVVSERNKACSLIEDSCFWAHVEEAIISCDILNDDKSSTEDQRSSKENLSRFEKCVMDMIKNYEVSPEIFLPQSSFMKWWRMYSIIARKSVGSSPLIDFMKKDYHNYA
;
A
#
# COMPACT_ATOMS: atom_id res chain seq x y z
N MET A 1 29.05 12.89 3.03
CA MET A 1 27.95 12.10 2.45
C MET A 1 28.54 11.23 1.36
N ASN A 2 28.69 9.92 1.59
CA ASN A 2 29.16 9.01 0.53
C ASN A 2 28.05 8.90 -0.52
N GLN A 3 28.23 9.53 -1.67
CA GLN A 3 27.46 9.21 -2.87
C GLN A 3 27.81 7.77 -3.23
N HIS A 4 27.00 6.82 -2.78
CA HIS A 4 27.10 5.44 -3.27
C HIS A 4 26.90 5.46 -4.78
N CYS A 5 27.94 5.06 -5.52
CA CYS A 5 27.87 4.89 -6.95
C CYS A 5 26.72 3.93 -7.28
N LEU A 6 25.79 4.38 -8.11
CA LEU A 6 24.62 3.60 -8.53
C LEU A 6 25.02 2.80 -9.77
N PHE A 7 24.90 1.48 -9.72
CA PHE A 7 25.12 0.59 -10.86
C PHE A 7 23.82 -0.12 -11.23
N SER A 8 23.52 -0.18 -12.53
CA SER A 8 22.43 -0.99 -13.04
C SER A 8 22.86 -2.45 -13.05
N SER A 9 22.07 -3.36 -12.46
CA SER A 9 22.44 -4.78 -12.27
C SER A 9 21.73 -5.74 -13.23
N GLY A 10 21.02 -5.22 -14.23
CA GLY A 10 20.16 -6.00 -15.11
C GLY A 10 20.94 -6.93 -16.04
N LEU A 11 22.17 -6.57 -16.42
CA LEU A 11 23.03 -7.41 -17.25
C LEU A 11 23.67 -8.54 -16.44
N GLU A 12 24.12 -8.25 -15.23
CA GLU A 12 24.67 -9.23 -14.29
C GLU A 12 23.61 -10.25 -13.86
N LEU A 13 22.38 -9.79 -13.61
CA LEU A 13 21.25 -10.66 -13.31
C LEU A 13 20.92 -11.56 -14.51
N ALA A 14 20.88 -10.99 -15.72
CA ALA A 14 20.63 -11.76 -16.94
C ALA A 14 21.71 -12.83 -17.15
N ASN A 15 22.99 -12.48 -17.01
CA ASN A 15 24.09 -13.42 -17.09
C ASN A 15 24.02 -14.51 -16.01
N LEU A 16 23.64 -14.16 -14.77
CA LEU A 16 23.44 -15.15 -13.72
C LEU A 16 22.31 -16.14 -14.07
N LEU A 17 21.20 -15.64 -14.62
CA LEU A 17 20.05 -16.46 -15.00
C LEU A 17 20.36 -17.39 -16.19
N VAL A 18 21.03 -16.88 -17.23
CA VAL A 18 21.40 -17.69 -18.41
C VAL A 18 22.45 -18.75 -18.07
N ASN A 19 23.39 -18.44 -17.18
CA ASN A 19 24.37 -19.42 -16.71
C ASN A 19 23.81 -20.36 -15.62
N SER A 20 22.58 -20.12 -15.15
CA SER A 20 21.90 -21.04 -14.25
C SER A 20 21.26 -22.19 -15.03
N ASP A 21 21.19 -23.39 -14.45
CA ASP A 21 20.46 -24.52 -15.03
C ASP A 21 18.93 -24.33 -14.97
N LEU A 22 18.44 -23.21 -14.43
CA LEU A 22 17.02 -22.99 -14.17
C LEU A 22 16.22 -22.81 -15.44
N LEU A 23 16.64 -21.92 -16.35
CA LEU A 23 15.90 -21.63 -17.57
C LEU A 23 15.80 -22.86 -18.48
N GLN A 24 16.93 -23.54 -18.67
CA GLN A 24 17.00 -24.75 -19.48
C GLN A 24 16.08 -25.84 -18.91
N ARG A 25 16.16 -26.12 -17.61
CA ARG A 25 15.35 -27.18 -17.00
C ARG A 25 13.87 -26.85 -17.02
N SER A 26 13.50 -25.60 -16.71
CA SER A 26 12.11 -25.15 -16.83
C SER A 26 11.56 -25.31 -18.26
N TRP A 27 12.39 -25.07 -19.29
CA TRP A 27 11.99 -25.24 -20.68
C TRP A 27 11.93 -26.71 -21.13
N GLU A 28 12.86 -27.55 -20.67
CA GLU A 28 12.86 -29.00 -20.93
C GLU A 28 11.57 -29.65 -20.43
N GLU A 29 11.13 -29.32 -19.22
CA GLU A 29 9.89 -29.88 -18.64
C GLU A 29 8.62 -29.44 -19.39
N ILE A 30 8.58 -28.20 -19.89
CA ILE A 30 7.50 -27.72 -20.78
C ILE A 30 7.53 -28.48 -22.10
N SER A 31 8.73 -28.64 -22.68
CA SER A 31 8.93 -29.31 -23.96
C SER A 31 8.51 -30.77 -23.92
N GLU A 32 8.68 -31.44 -22.79
CA GLU A 32 8.25 -32.82 -22.60
C GLU A 32 6.72 -32.95 -22.61
N ILE A 33 5.99 -32.01 -21.99
CA ILE A 33 4.52 -31.98 -22.04
C ILE A 33 4.05 -31.75 -23.48
N HIS A 34 4.72 -30.84 -24.21
CA HIS A 34 4.44 -30.60 -25.62
C HIS A 34 4.58 -31.87 -26.46
N LYS A 35 5.61 -32.71 -26.25
CA LYS A 35 5.76 -33.99 -26.98
C LYS A 35 4.62 -34.97 -26.73
N GLN A 36 4.02 -34.92 -25.54
CA GLN A 36 3.00 -35.86 -25.09
C GLN A 36 1.57 -35.39 -25.45
N THR A 37 1.40 -34.16 -25.93
CA THR A 37 0.09 -33.55 -26.20
C THR A 37 -0.16 -33.41 -27.70
N SER A 38 -1.27 -33.99 -28.18
CA SER A 38 -1.75 -33.79 -29.56
C SER A 38 -2.26 -32.36 -29.76
N THR A 39 -2.03 -31.78 -30.94
CA THR A 39 -2.54 -30.44 -31.29
C THR A 39 -4.07 -30.44 -31.31
N SER A 40 -4.70 -29.55 -30.53
CA SER A 40 -6.15 -29.34 -30.51
C SER A 40 -6.50 -27.93 -30.97
N THR A 41 -7.68 -27.79 -31.59
CA THR A 41 -8.21 -26.48 -32.03
C THR A 41 -8.74 -25.64 -30.86
N THR A 42 -9.12 -26.28 -29.75
CA THR A 42 -9.49 -25.59 -28.51
C THR A 42 -8.26 -25.34 -27.64
N PRO A 43 -8.06 -24.14 -27.09
CA PRO A 43 -6.95 -23.86 -26.18
C PRO A 43 -7.17 -24.63 -24.88
N TYR A 44 -6.43 -25.71 -24.70
CA TYR A 44 -6.36 -26.47 -23.45
C TYR A 44 -4.98 -26.29 -22.84
N VAL A 45 -4.91 -26.18 -21.51
CA VAL A 45 -3.65 -26.14 -20.78
C VAL A 45 -3.54 -27.43 -19.97
N SER A 46 -2.47 -28.17 -20.22
CA SER A 46 -2.09 -29.34 -19.45
C SER A 46 -0.98 -28.98 -18.47
N TYR A 47 -0.83 -29.76 -17.41
CA TYR A 47 0.26 -29.60 -16.47
C TYR A 47 0.89 -30.93 -16.09
N LYS A 48 2.14 -30.87 -15.63
CA LYS A 48 2.85 -32.01 -15.06
C LYS A 48 3.75 -31.55 -13.93
N VAL A 49 3.92 -32.43 -12.93
CA VAL A 49 4.78 -32.19 -11.78
C VAL A 49 6.03 -33.05 -11.90
N TYR A 50 7.17 -32.42 -11.70
CA TYR A 50 8.48 -33.04 -11.74
C TYR A 50 9.16 -32.82 -10.39
N GLU A 51 9.27 -33.90 -9.61
CA GLU A 51 9.97 -33.90 -8.34
C GLU A 51 11.42 -34.34 -8.54
N ASN A 52 12.37 -33.49 -8.15
CA ASN A 52 13.78 -33.82 -8.23
C ASN A 52 14.48 -33.40 -6.95
N ARG A 53 14.61 -34.30 -5.97
CA ARG A 53 15.38 -34.03 -4.74
C ARG A 53 16.88 -34.19 -5.05
N PRO A 54 17.74 -33.20 -4.72
CA PRO A 54 17.54 -32.03 -3.85
C PRO A 54 17.16 -30.71 -4.58
N LYS A 55 17.06 -30.75 -5.91
CA LYS A 55 16.84 -29.59 -6.81
C LYS A 55 15.44 -28.94 -6.70
N GLY A 56 14.49 -29.56 -6.02
CA GLY A 56 13.15 -29.03 -5.75
C GLY A 56 12.06 -29.62 -6.65
N THR A 57 10.88 -29.02 -6.62
CA THR A 57 9.72 -29.41 -7.44
C THR A 57 9.49 -28.40 -8.55
N ILE A 58 9.28 -28.88 -9.78
CA ILE A 58 8.87 -28.06 -10.93
C ILE A 58 7.45 -28.45 -11.31
N ILE A 59 6.56 -27.45 -11.37
CA ILE A 59 5.21 -27.59 -11.92
C ILE A 59 5.22 -26.88 -13.26
N ALA A 60 5.12 -27.64 -14.36
CA ALA A 60 5.13 -27.08 -15.71
C ALA A 60 3.73 -27.10 -16.31
N PHE A 61 3.35 -25.97 -16.93
CA PHE A 61 2.09 -25.78 -17.65
C PHE A 61 2.37 -25.57 -19.14
N ALA A 62 1.67 -26.30 -20.01
CA ALA A 62 1.85 -26.24 -21.45
C ALA A 62 0.50 -26.10 -22.17
N SER A 63 0.46 -25.22 -23.18
CA SER A 63 -0.73 -25.04 -24.01
C SER A 63 -0.72 -26.01 -25.20
N SER A 64 -1.90 -26.56 -25.53
CA SER A 64 -2.07 -27.50 -26.64
C SER A 64 -1.95 -26.85 -28.02
N ASN A 65 -2.27 -25.55 -28.14
CA ASN A 65 -2.14 -24.79 -29.37
C ASN A 65 -0.82 -23.99 -29.35
N ARG A 66 0.04 -24.30 -30.32
CA ARG A 66 1.38 -23.71 -30.49
C ARG A 66 1.41 -22.59 -31.52
N ASP A 67 0.35 -22.44 -32.31
CA ASP A 67 0.24 -21.37 -33.28
C ASP A 67 -0.25 -20.10 -32.59
N THR A 68 0.66 -19.13 -32.51
CA THR A 68 0.44 -17.86 -31.82
C THR A 68 -0.65 -17.02 -32.48
N LEU A 69 -0.82 -17.10 -33.81
CA LEU A 69 -1.79 -16.28 -34.53
C LEU A 69 -3.22 -16.76 -34.29
N SER A 70 -3.45 -18.08 -34.35
CA SER A 70 -4.73 -18.67 -33.97
C SER A 70 -5.01 -18.53 -32.48
N LEU A 71 -3.99 -18.58 -31.61
CA LEU A 71 -4.15 -18.30 -30.18
C LEU A 71 -4.70 -16.90 -29.96
N VAL A 72 -4.14 -15.86 -30.58
CA VAL A 72 -4.57 -14.46 -30.35
C VAL A 72 -5.96 -14.19 -30.92
N GLN A 73 -6.31 -14.80 -32.06
CA GLN A 73 -7.67 -14.71 -32.60
C GLN A 73 -8.70 -15.41 -31.71
N THR A 74 -8.31 -16.52 -31.06
CA THR A 74 -9.19 -17.31 -30.17
C THR A 74 -9.23 -16.76 -28.75
N LEU A 75 -8.11 -16.22 -28.26
CA LEU A 75 -7.93 -15.71 -26.90
C LEU A 75 -8.48 -14.30 -26.72
N GLY A 76 -8.89 -13.60 -27.77
CA GLY A 76 -9.32 -12.22 -27.64
C GLY A 76 -8.25 -11.32 -27.00
N ARG A 77 -8.65 -10.10 -26.64
CA ARG A 77 -7.81 -9.17 -25.87
C ARG A 77 -8.54 -8.64 -24.65
N ASP A 78 -9.62 -9.30 -24.28
CA ASP A 78 -10.59 -8.79 -23.34
C ASP A 78 -10.05 -8.87 -21.92
N LEU A 79 -10.20 -7.77 -21.22
CA LEU A 79 -10.00 -7.71 -19.78
C LEU A 79 -11.35 -7.92 -19.09
N VAL A 80 -11.39 -8.79 -18.09
CA VAL A 80 -12.54 -8.95 -17.19
C VAL A 80 -12.26 -8.22 -15.89
N SER A 81 -13.23 -7.42 -15.41
CA SER A 81 -13.10 -6.67 -14.16
C SER A 81 -13.24 -7.59 -12.94
N SER A 82 -12.59 -7.21 -11.84
CA SER A 82 -12.70 -7.93 -10.57
C SER A 82 -14.12 -7.93 -10.00
N GLU A 83 -14.94 -6.94 -10.34
CA GLU A 83 -16.35 -6.84 -9.99
C GLU A 83 -17.18 -7.90 -10.71
N GLU A 84 -16.96 -8.09 -12.01
CA GLU A 84 -17.57 -9.17 -12.79
C GLU A 84 -17.11 -10.54 -12.30
N LEU A 85 -15.83 -10.66 -11.93
CA LEU A 85 -15.29 -11.88 -11.34
C LEU A 85 -15.91 -12.18 -9.97
N LYS A 86 -16.25 -11.21 -9.10
CA LYS A 86 -16.90 -11.50 -7.81
C LYS A 86 -18.23 -12.27 -7.95
N GLY A 87 -18.94 -12.08 -9.05
CA GLY A 87 -20.18 -12.80 -9.34
C GLY A 87 -19.98 -14.23 -9.87
N LEU A 88 -18.78 -14.56 -10.37
CA LEU A 88 -18.48 -15.80 -11.09
C LEU A 88 -17.39 -16.65 -10.41
N PHE A 89 -16.40 -16.00 -9.81
CA PHE A 89 -15.14 -16.54 -9.31
C PHE A 89 -14.38 -15.55 -8.39
N ASP A 90 -14.62 -15.58 -7.07
CA ASP A 90 -13.96 -14.68 -6.10
C ASP A 90 -12.54 -15.13 -5.65
N LEU A 91 -11.87 -15.96 -6.44
CA LEU A 91 -10.57 -16.53 -6.03
C LEU A 91 -9.47 -15.47 -5.96
N PHE A 92 -9.49 -14.50 -6.87
CA PHE A 92 -8.47 -13.45 -6.96
C PHE A 92 -8.86 -12.16 -6.25
N GLY A 93 -9.96 -12.14 -5.47
CA GLY A 93 -10.37 -10.97 -4.68
C GLY A 93 -9.27 -10.50 -3.71
N PHE A 94 -8.34 -11.39 -3.34
CA PHE A 94 -7.18 -11.05 -2.53
C PHE A 94 -6.18 -10.11 -3.20
N VAL A 95 -6.18 -9.99 -4.54
CA VAL A 95 -5.23 -9.16 -5.29
C VAL A 95 -5.51 -7.68 -5.01
N GLY A 96 -6.79 -7.29 -5.03
CA GLY A 96 -7.24 -5.92 -4.77
C GLY A 96 -6.76 -5.37 -3.43
N THR A 97 -6.63 -4.04 -3.35
CA THR A 97 -6.25 -3.30 -2.14
C THR A 97 -7.37 -2.35 -1.73
N ASN A 98 -7.33 -1.79 -0.52
CA ASN A 98 -8.32 -0.79 -0.12
C ASN A 98 -8.15 0.54 -0.90
N ALA A 99 -6.99 0.76 -1.51
CA ALA A 99 -6.73 1.90 -2.37
C ALA A 99 -7.16 1.64 -3.83
N ASN A 100 -6.95 0.41 -4.32
CA ASN A 100 -7.31 -0.05 -5.66
C ASN A 100 -8.14 -1.32 -5.53
N SER A 101 -9.43 -1.16 -5.23
CA SER A 101 -10.34 -2.28 -4.96
C SER A 101 -10.78 -3.01 -6.23
N SER A 102 -10.71 -2.32 -7.37
CA SER A 102 -11.00 -2.84 -8.69
C SER A 102 -9.72 -3.02 -9.50
N PHE A 103 -9.63 -4.12 -10.24
CA PHE A 103 -8.58 -4.39 -11.21
C PHE A 103 -9.14 -5.26 -12.34
N SER A 104 -8.43 -5.35 -13.45
CA SER A 104 -8.86 -6.20 -14.56
C SER A 104 -7.77 -7.18 -14.97
N VAL A 105 -8.18 -8.39 -15.35
CA VAL A 105 -7.29 -9.50 -15.71
C VAL A 105 -7.71 -10.05 -17.07
N HIS A 106 -6.77 -10.65 -17.81
CA HIS A 106 -7.01 -11.31 -19.08
C HIS A 106 -8.09 -12.38 -18.92
N LYS A 107 -9.22 -12.18 -19.60
CA LYS A 107 -10.46 -12.95 -19.41
C LYS A 107 -10.28 -14.45 -19.65
N GLU A 108 -9.54 -14.80 -20.69
CA GLU A 108 -9.33 -16.17 -21.14
C GLU A 108 -8.34 -16.91 -20.24
N ALA A 109 -7.29 -16.23 -19.76
CA ALA A 109 -6.41 -16.79 -18.75
C ALA A 109 -7.19 -17.15 -17.48
N VAL A 110 -8.11 -16.28 -17.03
CA VAL A 110 -8.97 -16.54 -15.87
C VAL A 110 -9.97 -17.66 -16.15
N THR A 111 -10.54 -17.71 -17.35
CA THR A 111 -11.49 -18.75 -17.75
C THR A 111 -10.85 -20.13 -17.80
N VAL A 112 -9.65 -20.24 -18.38
CA VAL A 112 -8.88 -21.50 -18.38
C VAL A 112 -8.45 -21.88 -16.96
N PHE A 113 -8.03 -20.92 -16.15
CA PHE A 113 -7.72 -21.15 -14.74
C PHE A 113 -8.94 -21.70 -13.98
N TRP A 114 -10.13 -21.13 -14.21
CA TRP A 114 -11.39 -21.59 -13.63
C TRP A 114 -11.71 -23.04 -14.02
N PHE A 115 -11.55 -23.41 -15.29
CA PHE A 115 -11.77 -24.79 -15.73
C PHE A 115 -10.82 -25.79 -15.06
N LEU A 116 -9.59 -25.38 -14.73
CA LEU A 116 -8.59 -26.20 -14.05
C LEU A 116 -8.70 -26.14 -12.51
N LEU A 117 -9.65 -25.39 -11.94
CA LEU A 117 -9.66 -25.05 -10.53
C LEU A 117 -9.61 -26.26 -9.59
N ASN A 118 -10.37 -27.32 -9.89
CA ASN A 118 -10.41 -28.52 -9.06
C ASN A 118 -9.03 -29.19 -8.99
N GLU A 119 -8.38 -29.33 -10.14
CA GLU A 119 -7.05 -29.93 -10.26
C GLU A 119 -5.98 -29.06 -9.60
N LEU A 120 -6.04 -27.75 -9.83
CA LEU A 120 -5.13 -26.78 -9.22
C LEU A 120 -5.30 -26.72 -7.69
N THR A 121 -6.50 -26.93 -7.17
CA THR A 121 -6.75 -27.00 -5.72
C THR A 121 -6.04 -28.19 -5.09
N LEU A 122 -6.12 -29.37 -5.72
CA LEU A 122 -5.39 -30.55 -5.27
C LEU A 122 -3.87 -30.33 -5.36
N LEU A 123 -3.41 -29.76 -6.47
CA LEU A 123 -2.00 -29.43 -6.70
C LEU A 123 -1.46 -28.45 -5.66
N LYS A 124 -2.24 -27.42 -5.33
CA LYS A 124 -1.91 -26.44 -4.29
C LYS A 124 -1.83 -27.08 -2.91
N ALA A 125 -2.78 -27.94 -2.55
CA ALA A 125 -2.76 -28.65 -1.28
C ALA A 125 -1.54 -29.58 -1.15
N GLN A 126 -1.14 -30.23 -2.24
CA GLN A 126 -0.03 -31.19 -2.23
C GLN A 126 1.35 -30.52 -2.25
N TYR A 127 1.53 -29.47 -3.05
CA TYR A 127 2.86 -28.90 -3.32
C TYR A 127 3.04 -27.44 -2.87
N GLY A 128 2.00 -26.79 -2.34
CA GLY A 128 2.09 -25.37 -1.97
C GLY A 128 3.15 -25.06 -0.90
N ASN A 129 3.50 -26.05 -0.07
CA ASN A 129 4.54 -25.94 0.95
C ASN A 129 5.91 -26.50 0.51
N SER A 130 6.03 -26.99 -0.73
CA SER A 130 7.29 -27.50 -1.26
C SER A 130 8.32 -26.38 -1.40
N SER A 131 9.58 -26.70 -1.12
CA SER A 131 10.67 -25.74 -1.32
C SER A 131 12.00 -26.46 -1.59
N PRO A 132 12.73 -26.12 -2.67
CA PRO A 132 12.39 -25.12 -3.70
C PRO A 132 11.19 -25.52 -4.55
N LEU A 133 10.38 -24.54 -4.97
CA LEU A 133 9.23 -24.73 -5.86
C LEU A 133 9.34 -23.77 -7.04
N ILE A 134 9.35 -24.33 -8.26
CA ILE A 134 9.32 -23.58 -9.50
C ILE A 134 7.98 -23.86 -10.19
N ILE A 135 7.30 -22.80 -10.59
CA ILE A 135 6.13 -22.89 -11.45
C ILE A 135 6.54 -22.33 -12.80
N THR A 136 6.31 -23.06 -13.87
CA THR A 136 6.77 -22.66 -15.20
C THR A 136 5.71 -22.87 -16.25
N GLY A 137 5.77 -22.10 -17.33
CA GLY A 137 4.90 -22.35 -18.48
C GLY A 137 5.24 -21.51 -19.69
N HIS A 138 4.76 -21.98 -20.84
CA HIS A 138 4.92 -21.30 -22.13
C HIS A 138 3.58 -20.74 -22.62
N SER A 139 3.61 -19.52 -23.20
CA SER A 139 2.42 -18.85 -23.74
C SER A 139 1.29 -18.81 -22.70
N LEU A 140 0.08 -19.25 -23.04
CA LEU A 140 -1.06 -19.34 -22.11
C LEU A 140 -0.77 -20.23 -20.89
N GLY A 141 0.07 -21.27 -21.03
CA GLY A 141 0.52 -22.07 -19.90
C GLY A 141 1.28 -21.24 -18.86
N GLY A 142 2.08 -20.26 -19.29
CA GLY A 142 2.76 -19.34 -18.37
C GLY A 142 1.83 -18.30 -17.73
N SER A 143 0.70 -17.97 -18.38
CA SER A 143 -0.38 -17.21 -17.74
C SER A 143 -1.01 -17.99 -16.58
N ILE A 144 -1.30 -19.28 -16.78
CA ILE A 144 -1.81 -20.16 -15.72
C ILE A 144 -0.77 -20.33 -14.62
N ALA A 145 0.50 -20.53 -14.96
CA ALA A 145 1.61 -20.58 -14.01
C ALA A 145 1.68 -19.33 -13.12
N SER A 146 1.51 -18.15 -13.72
CA SER A 146 1.56 -16.86 -13.02
C SER A 146 0.35 -16.66 -12.10
N LEU A 147 -0.87 -16.95 -12.58
CA LEU A 147 -2.09 -16.91 -11.76
C LEU A 147 -2.01 -17.91 -10.60
N PHE A 148 -1.50 -19.13 -10.85
CA PHE A 148 -1.32 -20.15 -9.83
C PHE A 148 -0.30 -19.71 -8.77
N THR A 149 0.79 -19.08 -9.21
CA THR A 149 1.80 -18.52 -8.30
C THR A 149 1.23 -17.40 -7.44
N LEU A 150 0.44 -16.47 -8.01
CA LEU A 150 -0.26 -15.44 -7.23
C LEU A 150 -1.18 -16.07 -6.18
N TRP A 151 -1.89 -17.14 -6.54
CA TRP A 151 -2.75 -17.85 -5.61
C TRP A 151 -1.97 -18.56 -4.50
N LEU A 152 -0.81 -19.14 -4.79
CA LEU A 152 0.08 -19.70 -3.76
C LEU A 152 0.61 -18.62 -2.81
N LEU A 153 0.95 -17.45 -3.35
CA LEU A 153 1.49 -16.32 -2.58
C LEU A 153 0.47 -15.67 -1.63
N ASP A 154 -0.83 -15.87 -1.85
CA ASP A 154 -1.88 -15.38 -0.94
C ASP A 154 -1.84 -16.07 0.44
N ASP A 155 -1.57 -17.37 0.45
CA ASP A 155 -1.53 -18.16 1.70
C ASP A 155 -0.20 -18.02 2.45
N MET A 156 0.82 -17.44 1.79
CA MET A 156 2.17 -17.37 2.35
C MET A 156 2.30 -16.21 3.34
N PRO A 157 2.95 -16.43 4.50
CA PRO A 157 3.16 -15.35 5.46
C PRO A 157 4.08 -14.28 4.85
N PRO A 158 3.91 -12.99 5.20
CA PRO A 158 4.70 -11.91 4.60
C PRO A 158 6.21 -12.04 4.87
N ASN A 159 6.59 -12.75 5.93
CA ASN A 159 7.98 -13.01 6.30
C ASN A 159 8.51 -14.37 5.79
N ALA A 160 7.79 -15.06 4.90
CA ALA A 160 8.26 -16.32 4.33
C ALA A 160 9.62 -16.10 3.63
N THR A 161 10.63 -16.88 4.04
CA THR A 161 11.99 -16.86 3.49
C THR A 161 12.14 -17.72 2.24
N LYS A 162 11.24 -18.70 2.06
CA LYS A 162 11.17 -19.61 0.93
C LYS A 162 9.90 -19.33 0.16
N ARG A 163 10.00 -19.12 -1.16
CA ARG A 163 8.88 -18.72 -2.01
C ARG A 163 8.91 -19.46 -3.34
N PRO A 164 7.74 -19.63 -3.98
CA PRO A 164 7.72 -20.07 -5.36
C PRO A 164 8.42 -19.07 -6.27
N LEU A 165 9.11 -19.59 -7.29
CA LEU A 165 9.60 -18.84 -8.43
C LEU A 165 8.77 -19.21 -9.66
N CYS A 166 8.07 -18.23 -10.23
CA CYS A 166 7.38 -18.36 -11.50
C CYS A 166 8.32 -17.97 -12.64
N ILE A 167 8.58 -18.88 -13.58
CA ILE A 167 9.36 -18.62 -14.79
C ILE A 167 8.44 -18.82 -15.99
N THR A 168 8.17 -17.78 -16.76
CA THR A 168 7.30 -17.89 -17.93
C THR A 168 8.07 -17.62 -19.21
N PHE A 169 7.70 -18.31 -20.28
CA PHE A 169 8.30 -18.14 -21.60
C PHE A 169 7.26 -17.65 -22.59
N GLY A 170 7.44 -16.44 -23.10
CA GLY A 170 6.57 -15.87 -24.14
C GLY A 170 5.09 -15.78 -23.76
N SER A 171 4.82 -15.47 -22.50
CA SER A 171 3.46 -15.39 -21.97
C SER A 171 2.78 -14.05 -22.24
N PRO A 172 1.43 -14.04 -22.36
CA PRO A 172 0.64 -12.82 -22.32
C PRO A 172 0.97 -11.94 -21.12
N LEU A 173 0.81 -10.62 -21.28
CA LEU A 173 0.56 -9.76 -20.12
C LEU A 173 -0.82 -10.10 -19.54
N LEU A 174 -0.94 -10.02 -18.21
CA LEU A 174 -2.10 -10.60 -17.51
C LEU A 174 -3.14 -9.61 -17.04
N GLY A 175 -2.79 -8.36 -16.78
CA GLY A 175 -3.74 -7.44 -16.17
C GLY A 175 -3.44 -6.00 -16.44
N ASP A 176 -4.35 -5.16 -15.99
CA ASP A 176 -4.29 -3.72 -16.15
C ASP A 176 -3.29 -3.07 -15.18
N LYS A 177 -3.20 -1.74 -15.24
CA LYS A 177 -2.40 -0.94 -14.32
C LYS A 177 -2.76 -1.17 -12.86
N SER A 178 -4.04 -1.36 -12.56
CA SER A 178 -4.51 -1.59 -11.19
C SER A 178 -4.02 -2.95 -10.68
N PHE A 179 -4.08 -3.99 -11.51
CA PHE A 179 -3.52 -5.31 -11.24
C PHE A 179 -2.00 -5.26 -11.04
N GLN A 180 -1.27 -4.61 -11.95
CA GLN A 180 0.19 -4.42 -11.86
C GLN A 180 0.59 -3.73 -10.55
N GLN A 181 -0.11 -2.65 -10.20
CA GLN A 181 0.15 -1.90 -8.98
C GLN A 181 -0.14 -2.75 -7.74
N ALA A 182 -1.24 -3.51 -7.74
CA ALA A 182 -1.62 -4.37 -6.62
C ALA A 182 -0.59 -5.49 -6.35
N VAL A 183 0.00 -6.06 -7.40
CA VAL A 183 1.09 -7.04 -7.28
C VAL A 183 2.40 -6.37 -6.85
N SER A 184 2.74 -5.21 -7.42
CA SER A 184 4.00 -4.51 -7.17
C SER A 184 4.07 -3.83 -5.79
N GLU A 185 2.93 -3.41 -5.24
CA GLU A 185 2.82 -2.89 -3.88
C GLU A 185 3.09 -3.97 -2.81
N ARG A 186 3.18 -5.24 -3.21
CA ARG A 186 3.65 -6.36 -2.40
C ARG A 186 5.07 -6.71 -2.84
N PRO A 187 6.11 -6.18 -2.16
CA PRO A 187 7.49 -6.45 -2.55
C PRO A 187 7.82 -7.93 -2.59
N THR A 188 7.06 -8.72 -1.82
CA THR A 188 7.23 -10.16 -1.71
C THR A 188 6.73 -10.94 -2.90
N TRP A 189 5.79 -10.38 -3.67
CA TRP A 189 5.17 -11.03 -4.80
C TRP A 189 5.89 -10.71 -6.09
N ASN A 190 6.20 -9.43 -6.33
CA ASN A 190 6.86 -9.02 -7.56
C ASN A 190 8.21 -9.74 -7.79
N SER A 191 8.93 -10.09 -6.71
CA SER A 191 10.19 -10.84 -6.78
C SER A 191 10.04 -12.32 -7.14
N SER A 192 8.81 -12.86 -7.16
CA SER A 192 8.53 -14.26 -7.48
C SER A 192 8.29 -14.50 -8.97
N PHE A 193 8.35 -13.47 -9.82
CA PHE A 193 8.03 -13.61 -11.26
C PHE A 193 9.22 -13.23 -12.13
N LEU A 194 9.57 -14.14 -13.03
CA LEU A 194 10.56 -13.98 -14.09
C LEU A 194 9.91 -14.29 -15.44
N HIS A 195 9.75 -13.27 -16.28
CA HIS A 195 9.16 -13.37 -17.60
C HIS A 195 10.25 -13.34 -18.67
N VAL A 196 10.52 -14.49 -19.29
CA VAL A 196 11.49 -14.64 -20.38
C VAL A 196 10.80 -14.34 -21.71
N VAL A 197 11.32 -13.34 -22.43
CA VAL A 197 10.76 -12.88 -23.70
C VAL A 197 11.88 -12.78 -24.74
N SER A 198 11.64 -13.35 -25.91
CA SER A 198 12.57 -13.28 -27.05
C SER A 198 12.15 -12.17 -28.02
N THR A 199 13.11 -11.54 -28.69
CA THR A 199 12.86 -10.62 -29.83
C THR A 199 12.13 -11.29 -30.99
N GLN A 200 12.19 -12.61 -31.08
CA GLN A 200 11.52 -13.39 -32.13
C GLN A 200 10.12 -13.84 -31.73
N ASP A 201 9.68 -13.55 -30.50
CA ASP A 201 8.39 -14.01 -29.99
C ASP A 201 7.25 -13.12 -30.49
N PRO A 202 6.31 -13.64 -31.31
CA PRO A 202 5.18 -12.86 -31.80
C PRO A 202 4.17 -12.49 -30.71
N PHE A 203 4.16 -13.19 -29.58
CA PHE A 203 3.06 -13.19 -28.62
C PHE A 203 2.93 -11.88 -27.80
N PRO A 204 4.00 -11.34 -27.17
CA PRO A 204 3.94 -10.05 -26.49
C PRO A 204 3.56 -8.92 -27.44
N HIS A 205 4.00 -9.00 -28.70
CA HIS A 205 3.72 -7.99 -29.71
C HIS A 205 2.25 -7.96 -30.12
N LEU A 206 1.63 -9.13 -30.27
CA LEU A 206 0.24 -9.28 -30.68
C LEU A 206 -0.77 -8.89 -29.61
N LEU A 207 -0.40 -8.74 -28.33
CA LEU A 207 -1.30 -8.24 -27.29
C LEU A 207 -1.09 -6.76 -26.98
N ILE A 208 0.11 -6.24 -27.27
CA ILE A 208 0.49 -4.86 -26.96
C ILE A 208 0.21 -3.90 -28.13
N ALA A 209 0.27 -4.34 -29.39
CA ALA A 209 0.05 -3.47 -30.55
C ALA A 209 -1.44 -3.16 -30.79
N PRO A 210 -1.86 -1.90 -31.03
CA PRO A 210 -3.25 -1.58 -31.36
C PRO A 210 -3.71 -2.34 -32.62
N TYR A 211 -4.96 -2.81 -32.61
CA TYR A 211 -5.55 -3.57 -33.72
C TYR A 211 -5.72 -2.65 -34.94
N ASN A 212 -5.02 -2.91 -36.04
CA ASN A 212 -5.17 -2.19 -37.32
C ASN A 212 -6.45 -2.61 -38.08
N GLY A 213 -7.54 -2.93 -37.39
CA GLY A 213 -8.63 -3.69 -37.99
C GLY A 213 -10.05 -3.27 -37.64
N VAL A 214 -10.36 -2.04 -37.22
CA VAL A 214 -11.72 -1.49 -37.37
C VAL A 214 -11.67 0.04 -37.51
N ALA A 215 -12.21 0.55 -38.62
CA ALA A 215 -12.64 1.92 -38.95
C ALA A 215 -11.86 3.11 -38.36
N ALA A 216 -11.25 3.89 -39.27
CA ALA A 216 -10.79 5.25 -39.04
C ALA A 216 -11.86 6.08 -38.32
N GLY A 217 -11.64 6.41 -37.04
CA GLY A 217 -12.56 7.23 -36.26
C GLY A 217 -12.37 7.24 -34.74
N SER A 218 -11.64 6.29 -34.15
CA SER A 218 -11.45 6.24 -32.68
C SER A 218 -10.02 6.60 -32.26
N THR A 219 -9.93 7.50 -31.29
CA THR A 219 -8.71 8.05 -30.69
C THR A 219 -7.80 6.96 -30.10
N SER A 220 -6.53 6.91 -30.55
CA SER A 220 -5.36 6.26 -29.92
C SER A 220 -5.65 5.26 -28.79
N GLN A 221 -6.00 4.01 -29.10
CA GLN A 221 -6.19 2.97 -28.10
C GLN A 221 -4.81 2.50 -27.57
N THR A 222 -4.45 2.99 -26.38
CA THR A 222 -3.28 2.52 -25.62
C THR A 222 -3.52 1.08 -25.15
N CYS A 223 -2.50 0.21 -25.23
CA CYS A 223 -2.57 -1.14 -24.67
C CYS A 223 -3.02 -1.08 -23.19
N PRO A 224 -4.10 -1.79 -22.80
CA PRO A 224 -4.63 -1.72 -21.45
C PRO A 224 -3.87 -2.61 -20.45
N TYR A 225 -2.93 -3.43 -20.95
CA TYR A 225 -2.14 -4.35 -20.15
C TYR A 225 -0.85 -3.71 -19.66
N GLU A 226 -0.45 -4.05 -18.44
CA GLU A 226 0.79 -3.58 -17.82
C GLU A 226 1.65 -4.76 -17.34
N PRO A 227 2.98 -4.69 -17.52
CA PRO A 227 3.90 -5.72 -17.06
C PRO A 227 4.11 -5.69 -15.53
N PHE A 228 4.30 -6.85 -14.92
CA PHE A 228 4.69 -6.99 -13.51
C PHE A 228 5.81 -8.03 -13.40
N GLY A 229 6.52 -8.09 -12.28
CA GLY A 229 7.65 -8.98 -12.12
C GLY A 229 8.93 -8.49 -12.80
N THR A 230 9.87 -9.41 -13.02
CA THR A 230 11.13 -9.14 -13.72
C THR A 230 11.06 -9.69 -15.13
N PHE A 231 11.41 -8.90 -16.14
CA PHE A 231 11.46 -9.32 -17.54
C PHE A 231 12.90 -9.59 -17.95
N LEU A 232 13.20 -10.81 -18.41
CA LEU A 232 14.44 -11.16 -19.09
C LEU A 232 14.19 -11.07 -20.59
N LEU A 233 14.68 -10.00 -21.21
CA LEU A 233 14.57 -9.77 -22.65
C LEU A 233 15.78 -10.37 -23.34
N CYS A 234 15.55 -11.27 -24.29
CA CYS A 234 16.56 -12.03 -25.01
C CYS A 234 16.55 -11.67 -26.51
N SER A 235 17.74 -11.51 -27.08
CA SER A 235 17.98 -11.26 -28.49
C SER A 235 19.14 -12.13 -28.99
N GLU A 236 19.44 -12.06 -30.29
CA GLU A 236 20.61 -12.72 -30.86
C GLU A 236 21.94 -12.16 -30.31
N SER A 237 21.96 -10.89 -29.87
CA SER A 237 23.15 -10.23 -29.32
C SER A 237 23.37 -10.48 -27.82
N GLY A 238 22.40 -11.07 -27.12
CA GLY A 238 22.45 -11.27 -25.67
C GLY A 238 21.12 -11.01 -24.98
N CYS A 239 21.16 -10.83 -23.66
CA CYS A 239 19.98 -10.64 -22.85
C CYS A 239 20.20 -9.64 -21.71
N ALA A 240 19.12 -8.98 -21.28
CA ALA A 240 19.12 -8.08 -20.13
C ALA A 240 17.82 -8.20 -19.32
N SER A 241 17.94 -7.99 -18.01
CA SER A 241 16.79 -8.02 -17.09
C SER A 241 16.28 -6.62 -16.73
N PHE A 242 14.97 -6.44 -16.75
CA PHE A 242 14.27 -5.20 -16.42
C PHE A 242 13.19 -5.46 -15.38
N GLU A 243 13.25 -4.76 -14.24
CA GLU A 243 12.23 -4.84 -13.18
C GLU A 243 11.19 -3.71 -13.24
N GLU A 244 11.51 -2.60 -13.93
CA GLU A 244 10.65 -1.42 -13.94
C GLU A 244 9.56 -1.58 -15.01
N PRO A 245 8.27 -1.58 -14.62
CA PRO A 245 7.15 -1.94 -15.50
C PRO A 245 7.08 -1.08 -16.77
N GLU A 246 7.10 0.23 -16.62
CA GLU A 246 6.93 1.14 -17.75
C GLU A 246 8.08 1.02 -18.77
N SER A 247 9.30 0.78 -18.30
CA SER A 247 10.47 0.49 -19.13
C SER A 247 10.35 -0.86 -19.82
N ALA A 248 9.92 -1.91 -19.11
CA ALA A 248 9.65 -3.21 -19.71
C ALA A 248 8.59 -3.10 -20.81
N LEU A 249 7.50 -2.36 -20.58
CA LEU A 249 6.44 -2.15 -21.57
C LEU A 249 6.95 -1.40 -22.81
N GLU A 250 7.72 -0.34 -22.62
CA GLU A 250 8.29 0.45 -23.73
C GLU A 250 9.27 -0.39 -24.55
N LEU A 251 10.09 -1.23 -23.90
CA LEU A 251 11.02 -2.12 -24.58
C LEU A 251 10.31 -3.26 -25.32
N LEU A 252 9.26 -3.85 -24.74
CA LEU A 252 8.42 -4.85 -25.42
C LEU A 252 7.78 -4.27 -26.70
N LYS A 253 7.37 -2.99 -26.66
CA LYS A 253 6.85 -2.26 -27.84
C LYS A 253 7.96 -1.99 -28.88
N ALA A 254 9.15 -1.60 -28.44
CA ALA A 254 10.28 -1.32 -29.31
C ALA A 254 10.78 -2.58 -30.03
N MET A 255 10.91 -3.71 -29.31
CA MET A 255 11.32 -5.00 -29.87
C MET A 255 10.38 -5.47 -30.99
N GLY A 256 9.07 -5.20 -30.87
CA GLY A 256 8.07 -5.58 -31.88
C GLY A 256 8.11 -4.76 -33.18
N SER A 257 8.83 -3.65 -33.20
CA SER A 257 8.82 -2.70 -34.33
C SER A 257 9.91 -2.95 -35.40
N LYS A 258 10.56 -4.13 -35.38
CA LYS A 258 11.70 -4.49 -36.27
C LYS A 258 12.84 -3.45 -36.27
N PHE A 259 13.49 -3.24 -35.13
CA PHE A 259 14.85 -2.70 -35.12
C PHE A 259 15.83 -3.85 -35.36
N VAL A 260 16.03 -4.25 -36.62
CA VAL A 260 17.08 -5.20 -36.98
C VAL A 260 17.87 -4.66 -38.17
N ARG A 261 19.11 -4.19 -37.92
CA ARG A 261 20.25 -4.44 -38.81
C ARG A 261 21.63 -4.09 -38.23
N ASN A 262 22.56 -4.99 -38.55
CA ASN A 262 24.04 -4.93 -38.61
C ASN A 262 24.86 -4.47 -37.39
N GLN A 263 25.53 -5.47 -36.81
CA GLN A 263 26.63 -5.35 -35.86
C GLN A 263 27.80 -4.54 -36.45
N ASN A 264 28.33 -3.59 -35.66
CA ASN A 264 29.73 -3.19 -35.76
C ASN A 264 30.30 -2.98 -34.34
N PRO A 265 31.15 -3.89 -33.83
CA PRO A 265 31.52 -3.90 -32.43
C PRO A 265 32.85 -3.18 -32.19
N GLN A 266 33.00 -1.90 -32.55
CA GLN A 266 34.13 -1.09 -32.08
C GLN A 266 33.74 0.39 -31.99
N ASN A 267 33.42 0.86 -30.80
CA ASN A 267 33.60 2.27 -30.40
C ASN A 267 33.62 2.35 -28.87
N SER A 268 34.75 2.78 -28.32
CA SER A 268 34.92 2.95 -26.87
C SER A 268 34.15 4.18 -26.40
N LEU A 269 33.10 3.98 -25.61
CA LEU A 269 32.36 5.06 -24.95
C LEU A 269 33.07 5.49 -23.66
N CYS A 270 33.40 6.78 -23.56
CA CYS A 270 33.84 7.40 -22.32
C CYS A 270 32.60 7.82 -21.52
N PHE A 271 32.17 6.99 -20.57
CA PHE A 271 31.01 7.28 -19.73
C PHE A 271 31.43 7.98 -18.43
N THR A 272 30.86 9.16 -18.17
CA THR A 272 31.03 9.88 -16.88
C THR A 272 29.97 9.50 -15.84
N ASP A 273 28.86 8.87 -16.24
CA ASP A 273 27.81 8.32 -15.35
C ASP A 273 27.73 6.79 -15.51
N TYR A 274 28.21 6.05 -14.50
CA TYR A 274 28.21 4.57 -14.47
C TYR A 274 26.80 3.95 -14.54
N TRP A 275 25.77 4.65 -14.04
CA TRP A 275 24.40 4.17 -14.13
C TRP A 275 23.89 4.24 -15.57
N LEU A 276 24.15 5.36 -16.24
CA LEU A 276 23.82 5.56 -17.65
C LEU A 276 24.53 4.51 -18.51
N ALA A 277 25.82 4.27 -18.25
CA ALA A 277 26.59 3.23 -18.93
C ALA A 277 25.95 1.83 -18.78
N GLY A 278 25.56 1.46 -17.56
CA GLY A 278 24.94 0.16 -17.29
C GLY A 278 23.59 -0.04 -18.01
N ILE A 279 22.76 1.00 -18.09
CA ILE A 279 21.49 0.94 -18.83
C ILE A 279 21.75 0.89 -20.34
N ILE A 280 22.68 1.68 -20.87
CA ILE A 280 23.05 1.65 -22.29
C ILE A 280 23.57 0.26 -22.69
N LEU A 281 24.39 -0.37 -21.85
CA LEU A 281 24.87 -1.74 -22.08
C LEU A 281 23.71 -2.74 -22.11
N GLN A 282 22.74 -2.62 -21.20
CA GLN A 282 21.54 -3.48 -21.21
C GLN A 282 20.72 -3.30 -22.49
N LEU A 283 20.46 -2.06 -22.90
CA LEU A 283 19.75 -1.75 -24.14
C LEU A 283 20.48 -2.31 -25.37
N THR A 284 21.81 -2.11 -25.42
CA THR A 284 22.64 -2.62 -26.52
C THR A 284 22.62 -4.15 -26.57
N SER A 285 22.65 -4.83 -25.42
CA SER A 285 22.64 -6.30 -25.36
C SER A 285 21.36 -6.94 -25.90
N ILE A 286 20.24 -6.20 -25.86
CA ILE A 286 18.95 -6.63 -26.42
C ILE A 286 18.71 -6.11 -27.84
N GLY A 287 19.72 -5.53 -28.48
CA GLY A 287 19.66 -5.05 -29.86
C GLY A 287 19.09 -3.63 -30.04
N VAL A 288 18.95 -2.85 -28.98
CA VAL A 288 18.54 -1.43 -29.07
C VAL A 288 19.79 -0.58 -29.26
N GLU A 289 19.99 -0.03 -30.48
CA GLU A 289 21.07 0.93 -30.73
C GLU A 289 20.89 2.21 -29.89
N THR A 290 21.96 2.95 -29.59
CA THR A 290 21.89 4.20 -28.81
C THR A 290 22.62 5.36 -29.50
N GLN A 291 23.05 5.18 -30.76
CA GLN A 291 23.92 6.12 -31.48
C GLN A 291 23.40 6.54 -32.88
N GLY A 292 22.13 6.31 -33.19
CA GLY A 292 21.49 6.92 -34.36
C GLY A 292 21.00 8.34 -34.04
N ASP A 293 21.09 9.25 -35.01
CA ASP A 293 20.57 10.65 -34.95
C ASP A 293 19.02 10.71 -35.02
N ASP A 294 18.37 9.71 -34.41
CA ASP A 294 16.93 9.51 -34.43
C ASP A 294 16.36 9.88 -33.05
N GLY A 295 15.64 11.00 -32.98
CA GLY A 295 15.21 11.62 -31.71
C GLY A 295 14.40 10.70 -30.78
N ILE A 296 13.79 9.64 -31.33
CA ILE A 296 13.01 8.64 -30.59
C ILE A 296 13.90 7.78 -29.68
N LEU A 297 15.09 7.39 -30.14
CA LEU A 297 15.99 6.46 -29.45
C LEU A 297 16.69 7.09 -28.24
N ASN A 298 17.05 8.37 -28.40
CA ASN A 298 17.52 9.20 -27.30
C ASN A 298 16.43 9.35 -26.23
N SER A 299 15.18 9.57 -26.64
CA SER A 299 14.06 9.72 -25.71
C SER A 299 13.80 8.44 -24.89
N LEU A 300 13.82 7.27 -25.53
CA LEU A 300 13.67 5.96 -24.89
C LEU A 300 14.76 5.75 -23.82
N THR A 301 16.02 5.95 -24.20
CA THR A 301 17.16 5.79 -23.29
C THR A 301 17.05 6.74 -22.09
N THR A 302 16.77 8.03 -22.31
CA THR A 302 16.58 8.98 -21.19
C THR A 302 15.40 8.62 -20.29
N ASN A 303 14.29 8.15 -20.87
CA ASN A 303 13.10 7.74 -20.13
C ASN A 303 13.39 6.51 -19.26
N THR A 304 13.98 5.46 -19.84
CA THR A 304 14.37 4.24 -19.13
C THR A 304 15.35 4.55 -18.00
N VAL A 305 16.36 5.38 -18.24
CA VAL A 305 17.33 5.79 -17.22
C VAL A 305 16.64 6.53 -16.06
N ALA A 306 15.80 7.52 -16.37
CA ALA A 306 15.10 8.31 -15.36
C ALA A 306 14.13 7.45 -14.53
N ARG A 307 13.38 6.58 -15.20
CA ARG A 307 12.44 5.64 -14.57
C ARG A 307 13.15 4.63 -13.69
N ALA A 308 14.20 3.99 -14.19
CA ALA A 308 14.99 3.02 -13.42
C ALA A 308 15.66 3.66 -12.19
N LYS A 309 16.20 4.89 -12.30
CA LYS A 309 16.73 5.64 -11.14
C LYS A 309 15.62 5.89 -10.10
N LYS A 310 14.45 6.36 -10.54
CA LYS A 310 13.30 6.62 -9.67
C LYS A 310 12.78 5.34 -9.00
N PHE A 311 12.72 4.24 -9.74
CA PHE A 311 12.30 2.93 -9.26
C PHE A 311 13.26 2.39 -8.19
N LEU A 312 14.58 2.47 -8.41
CA LEU A 312 15.57 2.04 -7.42
C LEU A 312 15.51 2.89 -6.13
N ILE A 313 15.33 4.20 -6.26
CA ILE A 313 15.14 5.10 -5.10
C ILE A 313 13.90 4.69 -4.31
N ARG A 314 12.79 4.35 -5.00
CA ARG A 314 11.57 3.83 -4.35
C ARG A 314 11.83 2.50 -3.64
N LYS A 315 12.56 1.56 -4.26
CA LYS A 315 12.91 0.25 -3.70
C LYS A 315 13.84 0.36 -2.47
N ARG A 316 14.78 1.30 -2.48
CA ARG A 316 15.66 1.58 -1.33
C ARG A 316 14.96 2.30 -0.18
N ASN A 317 14.01 3.19 -0.50
CA ASN A 317 13.25 3.97 0.47
C ASN A 317 11.93 3.31 0.89
N VAL A 318 11.80 1.99 0.72
CA VAL A 318 10.61 1.25 1.18
C VAL A 318 10.39 1.57 2.65
N PHE A 319 9.23 2.14 2.91
CA PHE A 319 8.83 2.53 4.24
C PHE A 319 8.54 1.26 5.03
N ASP A 320 9.53 0.81 5.80
CA ASP A 320 9.35 -0.23 6.82
C ASP A 320 8.87 0.42 8.12
N PRO A 321 7.59 0.27 8.47
CA PRO A 321 7.06 0.92 9.65
C PRO A 321 7.57 0.23 10.91
N SER A 322 7.94 -1.07 10.86
CA SER A 322 8.47 -1.78 12.03
C SER A 322 9.84 -1.25 12.45
N LYS A 323 10.75 -1.01 11.50
CA LYS A 323 12.07 -0.43 11.74
C LYS A 323 11.98 1.02 12.22
N LYS A 324 11.09 1.81 11.60
CA LYS A 324 10.91 3.23 11.94
C LYS A 324 10.09 3.47 13.21
N LEU A 325 9.29 2.49 13.66
CA LEU A 325 8.48 2.59 14.87
C LEU A 325 9.36 2.79 16.12
N ASN A 326 10.51 2.12 16.19
CA ASN A 326 11.43 2.29 17.32
C ASN A 326 11.95 3.73 17.41
N ASP A 327 12.30 4.36 16.28
CA ASP A 327 12.69 5.77 16.26
C ASP A 327 11.54 6.68 16.71
N ARG A 328 10.29 6.35 16.34
CA ARG A 328 9.12 7.15 16.70
C ARG A 328 8.75 7.03 18.18
N LYS A 329 9.21 5.99 18.90
CA LYS A 329 9.03 5.91 20.36
C LYS A 329 9.72 7.06 21.07
N VAL A 330 10.84 7.54 20.53
CA VAL A 330 11.53 8.72 21.06
C VAL A 330 10.62 9.93 20.95
N ASP A 331 10.02 10.17 19.78
CA ASP A 331 9.11 11.30 19.58
C ASP A 331 7.87 11.22 20.48
N MET A 332 7.31 10.02 20.70
CA MET A 332 6.22 9.81 21.65
C MET A 332 6.64 10.13 23.09
N ALA A 333 7.82 9.68 23.53
CA ALA A 333 8.34 9.97 24.86
C ALA A 333 8.57 11.48 25.08
N TYR A 334 8.95 12.22 24.04
CA TYR A 334 9.00 13.69 24.10
C TYR A 334 7.63 14.32 24.34
N LEU A 335 6.55 13.80 23.72
CA LEU A 335 5.19 14.27 23.99
C LEU A 335 4.69 13.87 25.37
N GLU A 336 5.07 12.68 25.87
CA GLU A 336 4.77 12.27 27.25
C GLU A 336 5.49 13.16 28.27
N TRP A 337 6.75 13.52 28.01
CA TRP A 337 7.49 14.48 28.83
C TRP A 337 6.85 15.87 28.77
N TYR A 338 6.48 16.34 27.57
CA TYR A 338 5.74 17.58 27.38
C TYR A 338 4.44 17.60 28.19
N LYS A 339 3.69 16.49 28.17
CA LYS A 339 2.45 16.35 28.93
C LYS A 339 2.65 16.55 30.42
N LYS A 340 3.76 16.05 30.97
CA LYS A 340 4.10 16.22 32.39
C LYS A 340 4.51 17.66 32.73
N VAL A 341 5.33 18.31 31.90
CA VAL A 341 5.80 19.67 32.19
C VAL A 341 4.74 20.75 31.95
N ALA A 342 3.72 20.46 31.13
CA ALA A 342 2.64 21.39 30.83
C ALA A 342 1.51 21.40 31.86
N GLU A 343 1.60 20.58 32.92
CA GLU A 343 0.57 20.47 33.97
C GLU A 343 0.30 21.83 34.65
N ASP A 344 1.35 22.59 34.95
CA ASP A 344 1.26 23.93 35.56
C ASP A 344 0.69 24.99 34.60
N GLU A 345 0.68 24.71 33.29
CA GLU A 345 0.17 25.60 32.23
C GLU A 345 -1.26 25.22 31.79
N GLY A 346 -1.99 24.48 32.62
CA GLY A 346 -3.37 24.05 32.33
C GLY A 346 -3.49 22.74 31.57
N GLY A 347 -2.37 22.03 31.39
CA GLY A 347 -2.28 20.79 30.64
C GLY A 347 -1.71 20.99 29.24
N TYR A 348 -1.28 19.89 28.64
CA TYR A 348 -0.55 19.90 27.37
C TYR A 348 -1.37 20.41 26.19
N TYR A 349 -2.69 20.15 26.19
CA TYR A 349 -3.64 20.67 25.20
C TYR A 349 -3.70 22.20 25.23
N ASP A 350 -4.02 22.76 26.40
CA ASP A 350 -4.17 24.21 26.60
C ASP A 350 -2.84 24.95 26.42
N SER A 351 -1.73 24.42 26.95
CA SER A 351 -0.39 24.99 26.73
C SER A 351 -0.04 25.03 25.22
N TYR A 352 -0.37 23.97 24.46
CA TYR A 352 -0.09 23.92 23.03
C TYR A 352 -0.97 24.89 22.22
N LYS A 353 -2.25 25.01 22.60
CA LYS A 353 -3.22 25.96 22.02
C LYS A 353 -2.80 27.41 22.28
N ASN A 354 -2.48 27.74 23.53
CA ASN A 354 -2.34 29.12 24.00
C ASN A 354 -0.91 29.67 23.93
N GLY A 355 0.11 28.82 23.73
CA GLY A 355 1.48 29.28 23.63
C GLY A 355 1.61 30.33 22.52
N GLN A 356 1.87 31.59 22.84
CA GLN A 356 2.15 32.62 21.82
C GLN A 356 3.29 33.55 22.23
N SER A 357 3.64 33.64 23.51
CA SER A 357 4.69 34.54 24.00
C SER A 357 5.39 33.98 25.23
N GLY A 358 6.73 34.00 25.23
CA GLY A 358 7.52 33.53 26.37
C GLY A 358 9.03 33.75 26.18
N SER A 359 9.81 33.37 27.20
CA SER A 359 11.28 33.35 27.14
C SER A 359 11.79 32.57 25.92
N ARG A 360 12.98 32.91 25.43
CA ARG A 360 13.68 32.22 24.33
C ARG A 360 13.70 30.70 24.50
N ASP A 361 13.82 30.21 25.73
CA ASP A 361 13.85 28.78 26.03
C ASP A 361 12.48 28.11 25.93
N LYS A 362 11.39 28.81 26.30
CA LYS A 362 10.02 28.34 26.08
C LYS A 362 9.70 28.24 24.59
N ILE A 363 10.17 29.21 23.80
CA ILE A 363 10.01 29.19 22.33
C ILE A 363 10.74 27.99 21.72
N LYS A 364 12.00 27.75 22.07
CA LYS A 364 12.77 26.58 21.59
C LYS A 364 12.12 25.26 21.99
N SER A 365 11.67 25.14 23.24
CA SER A 365 10.96 23.94 23.71
C SER A 365 9.73 23.68 22.85
N ARG A 366 8.92 24.71 22.57
CA ARG A 366 7.74 24.61 21.72
C ARG A 366 8.04 24.21 20.28
N GLU A 367 9.06 24.81 19.66
CA GLU A 367 9.48 24.43 18.30
C GLU A 367 9.83 22.95 18.23
N GLU A 368 10.49 22.43 19.26
CA GLU A 368 10.79 21.01 19.35
C GLU A 368 9.50 20.18 19.47
N ILE A 369 8.52 20.58 20.28
CA ILE A 369 7.22 19.89 20.36
C ILE A 369 6.50 19.87 19.01
N ILE A 370 6.41 21.01 18.32
CA ILE A 370 5.79 21.12 16.99
C ILE A 370 6.50 20.21 15.99
N LYS A 371 7.83 20.13 16.06
CA LYS A 371 8.62 19.23 15.22
C LYS A 371 8.31 17.75 15.51
N ARG A 372 8.24 17.35 16.79
CA ARG A 372 7.90 15.96 17.18
C ARG A 372 6.47 15.60 16.75
N HIS A 373 5.52 16.51 16.95
CA HIS A 373 4.15 16.40 16.44
C HIS A 373 4.16 16.14 14.92
N ARG A 374 4.77 17.02 14.12
CA ARG A 374 4.81 16.87 12.64
C ARG A 374 5.43 15.55 12.19
N ILE A 375 6.50 15.12 12.86
CA ILE A 375 7.20 13.87 12.57
C ILE A 375 6.27 12.67 12.78
N LEU A 376 5.59 12.62 13.92
CA LEU A 376 4.63 11.57 14.25
C LEU A 376 3.46 11.56 13.27
N THR A 377 2.87 12.72 12.98
CA THR A 377 1.76 12.86 12.05
C THR A 377 2.12 12.38 10.64
N GLN A 378 3.30 12.75 10.15
CA GLN A 378 3.75 12.29 8.83
C GLN A 378 4.05 10.80 8.79
N TYR A 379 4.61 10.24 9.87
CA TYR A 379 4.87 8.81 10.00
C TYR A 379 3.56 8.00 9.96
N TRP A 380 2.56 8.39 10.76
CA TRP A 380 1.30 7.65 10.82
C TRP A 380 0.44 7.82 9.57
N LYS A 381 0.42 9.00 8.95
CA LYS A 381 -0.20 9.18 7.62
C LYS A 381 0.42 8.24 6.59
N ARG A 382 1.75 8.16 6.51
CA ARG A 382 2.45 7.22 5.61
C ARG A 382 2.15 5.76 5.95
N THR A 383 2.07 5.42 7.24
CA THR A 383 1.73 4.07 7.70
C THR A 383 0.33 3.67 7.29
N VAL A 384 -0.66 4.52 7.55
CA VAL A 384 -2.06 4.27 7.18
C VAL A 384 -2.20 4.14 5.66
N SER A 385 -1.60 5.06 4.88
CA SER A 385 -1.61 4.95 3.42
C SER A 385 -0.92 3.69 2.90
N GLY A 386 0.17 3.26 3.54
CA GLY A 386 0.84 2.00 3.21
C GLY A 386 -0.02 0.77 3.49
N VAL A 387 -0.73 0.75 4.63
CA VAL A 387 -1.65 -0.35 4.97
C VAL A 387 -2.86 -0.39 4.05
N GLN A 388 -3.39 0.76 3.61
CA GLN A 388 -4.48 0.78 2.64
C GLN A 388 -4.09 0.19 1.27
N LYS A 389 -2.80 0.21 0.95
CA LYS A 389 -2.21 -0.41 -0.26
C LYS A 389 -1.87 -1.90 -0.07
N MET A 390 -2.02 -2.44 1.14
CA MET A 390 -1.76 -3.86 1.41
C MET A 390 -3.02 -4.72 1.19
N PRO A 391 -2.87 -6.02 0.87
CA PRO A 391 -3.95 -7.00 0.90
C PRO A 391 -4.71 -7.04 2.22
N GLN A 392 -6.01 -7.35 2.12
CA GLN A 392 -6.87 -7.53 3.28
C GLN A 392 -6.52 -8.73 4.18
N LYS A 393 -5.93 -9.82 3.63
CA LYS A 393 -5.75 -11.11 4.35
C LYS A 393 -4.38 -11.33 5.04
N VAL A 394 -3.29 -10.71 4.57
CA VAL A 394 -1.90 -11.12 4.91
C VAL A 394 -1.37 -10.53 6.25
N GLY A 395 -2.17 -9.76 7.00
CA GLY A 395 -1.66 -8.88 8.07
C GLY A 395 -2.05 -9.18 9.52
N ALA A 396 -2.70 -10.31 9.85
CA ALA A 396 -3.37 -10.48 11.16
C ALA A 396 -2.46 -10.31 12.40
N SER A 397 -1.18 -10.71 12.35
CA SER A 397 -0.25 -10.64 13.50
C SER A 397 0.51 -9.31 13.60
N LEU A 398 0.92 -8.73 12.47
CA LEU A 398 1.56 -7.40 12.39
C LEU A 398 0.58 -6.28 12.79
N ARG A 399 -0.72 -6.50 12.58
CA ARG A 399 -1.80 -5.61 13.03
C ARG A 399 -1.71 -5.31 14.53
N ARG A 400 -1.54 -6.29 15.42
CA ARG A 400 -1.72 -6.04 16.87
C ARG A 400 -0.73 -5.02 17.46
N ARG A 401 0.58 -5.16 17.19
CA ARG A 401 1.60 -4.21 17.70
C ARG A 401 1.38 -2.80 17.16
N TRP A 402 0.95 -2.68 15.91
CA TRP A 402 0.71 -1.39 15.26
C TRP A 402 -0.62 -0.78 15.68
N LEU A 403 -1.63 -1.60 15.95
CA LEU A 403 -2.92 -1.16 16.48
C LEU A 403 -2.73 -0.47 17.83
N TYR A 404 -2.01 -1.08 18.77
CA TYR A 404 -1.74 -0.44 20.07
C TYR A 404 -0.90 0.84 19.94
N ALA A 405 0.16 0.80 19.14
CA ALA A 405 0.99 1.98 18.92
C ALA A 405 0.21 3.12 18.22
N GLY A 406 -0.68 2.77 17.28
CA GLY A 406 -1.51 3.70 16.54
C GLY A 406 -2.59 4.33 17.42
N THR A 407 -3.20 3.54 18.30
CA THR A 407 -4.14 4.04 19.32
C THR A 407 -3.47 4.98 20.30
N ASN A 408 -2.28 4.65 20.81
CA ASN A 408 -1.53 5.54 21.70
C ASN A 408 -1.13 6.84 21.00
N TYR A 409 -0.68 6.77 19.75
CA TYR A 409 -0.42 7.96 18.93
C TYR A 409 -1.68 8.81 18.77
N ARG A 410 -2.80 8.21 18.38
CA ARG A 410 -4.08 8.92 18.21
C ARG A 410 -4.48 9.65 19.48
N ARG A 411 -4.47 8.96 20.63
CA ARG A 411 -4.83 9.53 21.94
C ARG A 411 -3.88 10.63 22.43
N MET A 412 -2.62 10.63 22.00
CA MET A 412 -1.63 11.64 22.37
C MET A 412 -1.58 12.85 21.41
N VAL A 413 -1.78 12.61 20.12
CA VAL A 413 -1.49 13.62 19.07
C VAL A 413 -2.74 14.27 18.50
N GLU A 414 -3.85 13.53 18.36
CA GLU A 414 -5.10 14.11 17.85
C GLU A 414 -5.58 15.32 18.67
N PRO A 415 -5.45 15.36 20.02
CA PRO A 415 -5.70 16.56 20.80
C PRO A 415 -4.88 17.79 20.38
N LEU A 416 -3.63 17.60 19.95
CA LEU A 416 -2.79 18.72 19.48
C LEU A 416 -3.25 19.25 18.12
N ASP A 417 -3.70 18.35 17.22
CA ASP A 417 -4.33 18.75 15.96
C ASP A 417 -5.65 19.49 16.21
N ILE A 418 -6.46 19.05 17.18
CA ILE A 418 -7.69 19.72 17.62
C ILE A 418 -7.37 21.13 18.15
N ALA A 419 -6.36 21.25 19.01
CA ALA A 419 -5.91 22.54 19.54
C ALA A 419 -5.52 23.50 18.41
N ASP A 420 -4.72 23.04 17.42
CA ASP A 420 -4.34 23.84 16.26
C ASP A 420 -5.54 24.20 15.36
N TYR A 421 -6.55 23.33 15.28
CA TYR A 421 -7.78 23.54 14.50
C TYR A 421 -8.65 24.65 15.09
N TYR A 422 -9.00 24.54 16.38
CA TYR A 422 -9.85 25.53 17.06
C TYR A 422 -9.11 26.84 17.33
N ARG A 423 -7.77 26.82 17.51
CA ARG A 423 -6.98 28.06 17.58
C ARG A 423 -7.10 28.92 16.32
N LYS A 424 -7.33 28.30 15.16
CA LYS A 424 -7.54 29.00 13.88
C LYS A 424 -8.98 29.49 13.69
N GLY A 425 -9.87 29.27 14.67
CA GLY A 425 -11.27 29.68 14.61
C GLY A 425 -12.16 28.76 13.78
N HIS A 426 -11.71 27.56 13.44
CA HIS A 426 -12.54 26.56 12.77
C HIS A 426 -13.55 25.91 13.75
N ARG A 427 -14.58 25.25 13.22
CA ARG A 427 -15.66 24.57 13.98
C ARG A 427 -15.94 23.17 13.41
N ASP A 428 -16.68 22.35 14.14
CA ASP A 428 -17.13 21.03 13.72
C ASP A 428 -15.97 20.08 13.35
N TYR A 429 -14.94 20.00 14.20
CA TYR A 429 -13.74 19.20 13.92
C TYR A 429 -14.06 17.76 13.49
N ILE A 430 -15.00 17.10 14.15
CA ILE A 430 -15.32 15.69 13.90
C ILE A 430 -15.83 15.46 12.46
N ILE A 431 -16.57 16.41 11.91
CA ILE A 431 -17.20 16.30 10.58
C ILE A 431 -16.29 16.90 9.51
N GLN A 432 -15.68 18.05 9.78
CA GLN A 432 -14.99 18.85 8.77
C GLN A 432 -13.46 18.85 8.89
N GLY A 433 -12.93 18.65 10.10
CA GLY A 433 -11.50 18.81 10.41
C GLY A 433 -10.73 17.50 10.61
N ARG A 434 -11.41 16.41 10.92
CA ARG A 434 -10.80 15.17 11.37
C ARG A 434 -10.08 14.46 10.24
N SER A 435 -8.78 14.24 10.42
CA SER A 435 -7.96 13.63 9.39
C SER A 435 -8.31 12.14 9.20
N LYS A 436 -8.45 11.70 7.94
CA LYS A 436 -8.76 10.31 7.55
C LYS A 436 -7.90 9.25 8.25
N HIS A 437 -6.64 9.57 8.56
CA HIS A 437 -5.75 8.61 9.22
C HIS A 437 -6.14 8.31 10.68
N TYR A 438 -6.70 9.27 11.42
CA TYR A 438 -7.23 9.01 12.77
C TYR A 438 -8.47 8.14 12.74
N ILE A 439 -9.38 8.42 11.79
CA ILE A 439 -10.60 7.64 11.57
C ILE A 439 -10.26 6.17 11.29
N LEU A 440 -9.32 5.93 10.37
CA LEU A 440 -8.89 4.57 10.03
C LEU A 440 -8.20 3.86 11.20
N LEU A 441 -7.36 4.55 11.96
CA LEU A 441 -6.70 3.96 13.14
C LEU A 441 -7.71 3.57 14.23
N GLU A 442 -8.74 4.38 14.43
CA GLU A 442 -9.84 4.09 15.36
C GLU A 442 -10.69 2.91 14.88
N GLN A 443 -11.11 2.90 13.61
CA GLN A 443 -11.86 1.80 13.01
C GLN A 443 -11.11 0.47 13.14
N TRP A 444 -9.83 0.44 12.73
CA TRP A 444 -9.04 -0.80 12.80
C TRP A 444 -8.84 -1.31 14.23
N PHE A 445 -8.77 -0.40 15.21
CA PHE A 445 -8.68 -0.79 16.62
C PHE A 445 -9.99 -1.40 17.13
N ASN A 446 -11.12 -0.80 16.75
CA ASN A 446 -12.45 -1.30 17.13
C ASN A 446 -12.77 -2.65 16.48
N ASP A 447 -12.46 -2.81 15.20
CA ASP A 447 -12.66 -4.07 14.45
C ASP A 447 -11.80 -5.21 15.02
N ALA A 448 -10.65 -4.90 15.62
CA ALA A 448 -9.71 -5.87 16.15
C ALA A 448 -9.96 -6.26 17.61
N LYS A 449 -10.85 -5.56 18.33
CA LYS A 449 -11.24 -5.96 19.68
C LYS A 449 -12.11 -7.23 19.57
N PRO A 450 -11.67 -8.40 20.09
CA PRO A 450 -12.61 -9.49 20.29
C PRO A 450 -13.72 -8.97 21.23
N PHE A 451 -14.96 -9.39 21.00
CA PHE A 451 -16.05 -9.18 21.95
C PHE A 451 -15.62 -9.74 23.31
N GLN A 452 -15.08 -8.92 24.23
CA GLN A 452 -14.89 -9.35 25.61
C GLN A 452 -14.61 -8.22 26.61
N VAL A 453 -15.36 -8.37 27.72
CA VAL A 453 -15.14 -7.96 29.11
C VAL A 453 -14.81 -6.48 29.33
N VAL A 454 -15.83 -5.75 29.77
CA VAL A 454 -15.67 -4.52 30.54
C VAL A 454 -14.91 -4.89 31.82
N SER A 455 -13.58 -4.71 31.83
CA SER A 455 -12.85 -4.75 33.09
C SER A 455 -13.23 -3.48 33.85
N GLU A 456 -13.85 -3.63 35.02
CA GLU A 456 -14.05 -2.51 35.94
C GLU A 456 -12.68 -1.86 36.22
N ARG A 457 -12.51 -0.62 35.77
CA ARG A 457 -11.30 0.16 36.03
C ARG A 457 -11.52 0.92 37.34
N ASN A 458 -10.51 0.89 38.20
CA ASN A 458 -10.49 1.61 39.47
C ASN A 458 -9.47 2.75 39.48
N LYS A 459 -8.94 3.13 38.31
CA LYS A 459 -7.91 4.16 38.18
C LYS A 459 -8.09 4.96 36.89
N ALA A 460 -7.95 6.29 36.99
CA ALA A 460 -8.03 7.20 35.86
C ALA A 460 -6.97 6.89 34.78
N CYS A 461 -7.36 7.06 33.52
CA CYS A 461 -6.47 6.83 32.39
C CYS A 461 -5.41 7.94 32.27
N SER A 462 -4.19 7.57 31.84
CA SER A 462 -3.13 8.57 31.58
C SER A 462 -3.39 9.38 30.31
N LEU A 463 -4.10 8.81 29.34
CA LEU A 463 -4.52 9.44 28.09
C LEU A 463 -6.01 9.15 27.92
N ILE A 464 -6.76 10.19 27.59
CA ILE A 464 -8.21 10.12 27.42
C ILE A 464 -8.57 9.07 26.36
N GLU A 465 -9.56 8.23 26.67
CA GLU A 465 -9.96 7.12 25.82
C GLU A 465 -10.46 7.57 24.44
N ASP A 466 -11.31 8.60 24.46
CA ASP A 466 -11.79 9.33 23.30
C ASP A 466 -10.79 10.45 22.94
N SER A 467 -10.14 10.28 21.79
CA SER A 467 -9.18 11.26 21.29
C SER A 467 -9.83 12.54 20.75
N CYS A 468 -11.15 12.52 20.52
CA CYS A 468 -11.95 13.68 20.12
C CYS A 468 -12.51 14.46 21.32
N PHE A 469 -12.24 14.05 22.56
CA PHE A 469 -12.77 14.69 23.77
C PHE A 469 -12.62 16.22 23.76
N TRP A 470 -11.45 16.72 23.39
CA TRP A 470 -11.21 18.16 23.36
C TRP A 470 -12.02 18.90 22.28
N ALA A 471 -12.37 18.25 21.17
CA ALA A 471 -13.27 18.84 20.18
C ALA A 471 -14.67 19.02 20.76
N HIS A 472 -15.15 18.05 21.54
CA HIS A 472 -16.43 18.17 22.25
C HIS A 472 -16.41 19.31 23.28
N VAL A 473 -15.29 19.49 24.00
CA VAL A 473 -15.11 20.62 24.93
C VAL A 473 -15.21 21.96 24.20
N GLU A 474 -14.54 22.12 23.06
CA GLU A 474 -14.56 23.39 22.30
C GLU A 474 -15.97 23.71 21.79
N GLU A 475 -16.68 22.74 21.23
CA GLU A 475 -18.08 22.94 20.79
C GLU A 475 -19.02 23.26 21.96
N ALA A 476 -18.76 22.69 23.14
CA ALA A 476 -19.51 23.00 24.35
C ALA A 476 -19.22 24.42 24.86
N ILE A 477 -17.98 24.90 24.78
CA ILE A 477 -17.63 26.31 25.09
C ILE A 477 -18.36 27.25 24.12
N ILE A 478 -18.31 26.94 22.83
CA ILE A 478 -19.01 27.71 21.79
C ILE A 478 -20.51 27.75 22.06
N SER A 479 -21.10 26.62 22.47
CA SER A 479 -22.51 26.54 22.84
C SER A 479 -22.83 27.42 24.06
N CYS A 480 -21.93 27.49 25.04
CA CYS A 480 -22.07 28.43 26.16
C CYS A 480 -21.97 29.89 25.71
N ASP A 481 -21.06 30.22 24.79
CA ASP A 481 -20.92 31.58 24.24
C ASP A 481 -22.20 32.01 23.51
N ILE A 482 -22.79 31.13 22.69
CA ILE A 482 -24.06 31.38 22.00
C ILE A 482 -25.20 31.66 23.00
N LEU A 483 -25.29 30.89 24.08
CA LEU A 483 -26.33 31.09 25.10
C LEU A 483 -26.16 32.36 25.94
N ASN A 484 -24.95 32.92 25.98
CA ASN A 484 -24.68 34.20 26.64
C ASN A 484 -24.80 35.39 25.70
N ASP A 485 -24.96 35.17 24.39
CA ASP A 485 -25.13 36.23 23.40
C ASP A 485 -26.62 36.56 23.23
N ASP A 486 -27.01 37.77 23.65
CA ASP A 486 -28.38 38.29 23.53
C ASP A 486 -28.87 38.43 22.07
N LYS A 487 -27.96 38.33 21.08
CA LYS A 487 -28.27 38.42 19.65
C LYS A 487 -28.43 37.05 18.96
N SER A 488 -28.23 35.95 19.68
CA SER A 488 -28.37 34.59 19.13
C SER A 488 -29.82 34.26 18.74
N SER A 489 -30.02 33.49 17.68
CA SER A 489 -31.37 33.08 17.26
C SER A 489 -31.98 32.10 18.27
N THR A 490 -33.32 32.04 18.33
CA THR A 490 -34.03 31.11 19.23
C THR A 490 -33.75 29.64 18.90
N GLU A 491 -33.45 29.34 17.64
CA GLU A 491 -33.08 28.01 17.19
C GLU A 491 -31.64 27.65 17.60
N ASP A 492 -30.69 28.59 17.48
CA ASP A 492 -29.31 28.39 17.93
C ASP A 492 -29.23 28.21 19.45
N GLN A 493 -30.08 28.91 20.20
CA GLN A 493 -30.18 28.72 21.64
C GLN A 493 -30.75 27.34 22.01
N ARG A 494 -31.72 26.84 21.25
CA ARG A 494 -32.30 25.50 21.48
C ARG A 494 -31.27 24.41 21.21
N SER A 495 -30.59 24.47 20.06
CA SER A 495 -29.56 23.50 19.68
C SER A 495 -28.38 23.51 20.65
N SER A 496 -27.94 24.69 21.09
CA SER A 496 -26.86 24.85 22.08
C SER A 496 -27.22 24.23 23.44
N LYS A 497 -28.46 24.38 23.92
CA LYS A 497 -28.92 23.72 25.16
C LYS A 497 -28.92 22.21 25.04
N GLU A 498 -29.36 21.68 23.91
CA GLU A 498 -29.37 20.24 23.65
C GLU A 498 -27.93 19.68 23.59
N ASN A 499 -27.04 20.36 22.88
CA ASN A 499 -25.63 20.00 22.79
C ASN A 499 -24.96 19.97 24.18
N LEU A 500 -25.19 20.98 25.01
CA LEU A 500 -24.66 21.01 26.37
C LEU A 500 -25.20 19.88 27.25
N SER A 501 -26.48 19.56 27.13
CA SER A 501 -27.09 18.46 27.90
C SER A 501 -26.53 17.10 27.47
N ARG A 502 -26.32 16.89 26.16
CA ARG A 502 -25.66 15.69 25.62
C ARG A 502 -24.21 15.59 26.08
N PHE A 503 -23.47 16.70 26.02
CA PHE A 503 -22.07 16.74 26.43
C PHE A 503 -21.91 16.46 27.93
N GLU A 504 -22.73 17.07 28.78
CA GLU A 504 -22.74 16.81 30.22
C GLU A 504 -22.93 15.32 30.54
N LYS A 505 -23.92 14.67 29.91
CA LYS A 505 -24.18 13.25 30.10
C LYS A 505 -22.98 12.41 29.67
N CYS A 506 -22.43 12.69 28.50
CA CYS A 506 -21.26 12.00 27.96
C CYS A 506 -20.04 12.11 28.88
N VAL A 507 -19.73 13.33 29.36
CA VAL A 507 -18.61 13.57 30.29
C VAL A 507 -18.82 12.79 31.59
N MET A 508 -20.02 12.81 32.16
CA MET A 508 -20.31 12.08 33.39
C MET A 508 -20.14 10.57 33.23
N ASP A 509 -20.56 10.01 32.10
CA ASP A 509 -20.39 8.59 31.79
C ASP A 509 -18.90 8.23 31.65
N MET A 510 -18.11 9.06 30.96
CA MET A 510 -16.66 8.87 30.85
C MET A 510 -15.94 8.99 32.20
N ILE A 511 -16.37 9.91 33.07
CA ILE A 511 -15.85 10.05 34.44
C ILE A 511 -16.07 8.76 35.22
N LYS A 512 -17.31 8.23 35.24
CA LYS A 512 -17.66 6.98 35.95
C LYS A 512 -16.86 5.78 35.47
N ASN A 513 -16.55 5.73 34.18
CA ASN A 513 -15.79 4.63 33.57
C ASN A 513 -14.26 4.80 33.65
N TYR A 514 -13.77 5.85 34.31
CA TYR A 514 -12.34 6.20 34.38
C TYR A 514 -11.68 6.39 33.01
N GLU A 515 -12.43 6.96 32.06
CA GLU A 515 -12.05 7.13 30.65
C GLU A 515 -11.44 8.50 30.33
N VAL A 516 -11.46 9.43 31.29
CA VAL A 516 -10.80 10.74 31.20
C VAL A 516 -9.55 10.81 32.06
N SER A 517 -8.65 11.71 31.68
CA SER A 517 -7.41 11.98 32.42
C SER A 517 -7.65 13.07 33.47
N PRO A 518 -7.02 13.02 34.66
CA PRO A 518 -7.17 14.07 35.67
C PRO A 518 -6.75 15.47 35.19
N GLU A 519 -5.98 15.56 34.10
CA GLU A 519 -5.57 16.83 33.49
C GLU A 519 -6.75 17.73 33.08
N ILE A 520 -7.92 17.15 32.81
CA ILE A 520 -9.10 17.95 32.45
C ILE A 520 -9.52 18.85 33.63
N PHE A 521 -9.20 18.48 34.86
CA PHE A 521 -9.56 19.23 36.07
C PHE A 521 -8.54 20.30 36.47
N LEU A 522 -7.46 20.48 35.70
CA LEU A 522 -6.48 21.52 35.98
C LEU A 522 -7.16 22.91 35.94
N PRO A 523 -6.87 23.83 36.88
CA PRO A 523 -7.62 25.09 37.01
C PRO A 523 -7.62 25.99 35.76
N GLN A 524 -6.61 25.85 34.90
CA GLN A 524 -6.43 26.62 33.67
C GLN A 524 -6.89 25.86 32.41
N SER A 525 -7.42 24.64 32.55
CA SER A 525 -7.84 23.83 31.41
C SER A 525 -9.07 24.41 30.71
N SER A 526 -9.20 24.15 29.41
CA SER A 526 -10.40 24.53 28.65
C SER A 526 -11.66 23.82 29.18
N PHE A 527 -11.54 22.61 29.73
CA PHE A 527 -12.66 21.92 30.39
C PHE A 527 -13.12 22.68 31.65
N MET A 528 -12.19 23.15 32.49
CA MET A 528 -12.55 23.96 33.67
C MET A 528 -13.09 25.34 33.29
N LYS A 529 -12.64 25.91 32.15
CA LYS A 529 -13.26 27.11 31.56
C LYS A 529 -14.72 26.84 31.18
N TRP A 530 -14.97 25.78 30.42
CA TRP A 530 -16.33 25.35 30.08
C TRP A 530 -17.17 25.16 31.35
N TRP A 531 -16.66 24.44 32.35
CA TRP A 531 -17.37 24.16 33.59
C TRP A 531 -17.81 25.44 34.31
N ARG A 532 -16.93 26.45 34.40
CA ARG A 532 -17.27 27.76 34.99
C ARG A 532 -18.44 28.41 34.26
N MET A 533 -18.41 28.44 32.93
CA MET A 533 -19.47 28.99 32.10
C MET A 533 -20.77 28.21 32.24
N TYR A 534 -20.69 26.89 32.10
CA TYR A 534 -21.84 25.98 32.17
C TYR A 534 -22.49 26.00 33.56
N SER A 535 -21.71 26.04 34.65
CA SER A 535 -22.27 26.08 36.01
C SER A 535 -23.14 27.31 36.28
N ILE A 536 -22.87 28.44 35.63
CA ILE A 536 -23.69 29.66 35.72
C ILE A 536 -25.01 29.46 34.97
N ILE A 537 -24.94 28.87 33.77
CA ILE A 537 -26.12 28.55 32.94
C ILE A 537 -27.00 27.51 33.65
N ALA A 538 -26.38 26.43 34.13
CA ALA A 538 -27.05 25.31 34.78
C ALA A 538 -27.71 25.71 36.12
N ARG A 539 -27.15 26.67 36.87
CA ARG A 539 -27.80 27.22 38.09
C ARG A 539 -29.07 28.02 37.81
N LYS A 540 -29.20 28.58 36.60
CA LYS A 540 -30.43 29.29 36.18
C LYS A 540 -31.55 28.31 35.79
N SER A 541 -31.20 27.08 35.41
CA SER A 541 -32.14 25.99 35.18
C SER A 541 -32.37 25.17 36.44
N VAL A 542 -33.63 24.86 36.77
CA VAL A 542 -34.00 24.11 37.98
C VAL A 542 -33.69 22.61 37.75
N GLY A 543 -32.47 22.17 38.06
CA GLY A 543 -32.12 20.75 38.02
C GLY A 543 -30.77 20.46 38.67
N SER A 544 -30.75 19.58 39.67
CA SER A 544 -29.52 18.96 40.15
C SER A 544 -29.01 17.99 39.08
N SER A 545 -27.82 18.24 38.54
CA SER A 545 -27.15 17.29 37.64
C SER A 545 -26.12 16.47 38.42
N PRO A 546 -25.97 15.16 38.11
CA PRO A 546 -24.90 14.32 38.66
C PRO A 546 -23.49 14.92 38.49
N LEU A 547 -23.25 15.64 37.39
CA LEU A 547 -21.97 16.31 37.15
C LEU A 547 -21.76 17.49 38.11
N ILE A 548 -22.82 18.24 38.42
CA ILE A 548 -22.77 19.35 39.40
C ILE A 548 -22.39 18.84 40.79
N ASP A 549 -22.95 17.71 41.21
CA ASP A 549 -22.64 17.14 42.52
C ASP A 549 -21.21 16.61 42.57
N PHE A 550 -20.77 15.91 41.53
CA PHE A 550 -19.38 15.43 41.40
C PHE A 550 -18.37 16.59 41.43
N MET A 551 -18.61 17.65 40.64
CA MET A 551 -17.73 18.81 40.56
C MET A 551 -17.74 19.68 41.83
N LYS A 552 -18.68 19.48 42.76
CA LYS A 552 -18.69 20.16 44.07
C LYS A 552 -17.90 19.42 45.14
N LYS A 553 -17.86 18.08 45.07
CA LYS A 553 -17.41 17.23 46.19
C LYS A 553 -16.19 16.38 45.86
N ASP A 554 -16.10 15.86 44.64
CA ASP A 554 -15.34 14.63 44.40
C ASP A 554 -14.25 14.76 43.33
N TYR A 555 -14.29 15.78 42.47
CA TYR A 555 -13.34 15.88 41.35
C TYR A 555 -11.86 16.00 41.77
N HIS A 556 -11.58 16.51 42.98
CA HIS A 556 -10.23 16.55 43.55
C HIS A 556 -9.67 15.16 43.91
N ASN A 557 -10.55 14.16 44.11
CA ASN A 557 -10.20 12.79 44.51
C ASN A 557 -10.31 11.80 43.35
N TYR A 558 -10.44 12.27 42.11
CA TYR A 558 -10.69 11.42 40.93
C TYR A 558 -9.51 10.53 40.52
N ALA A 559 -8.29 10.88 40.92
CA ALA A 559 -7.03 10.29 40.42
C ALA A 559 -6.63 8.95 41.05
#